data_AF-A0A7V6I397-F1
#
_entry.id   AF-A0A7V6I397-F1
#
_cell.length_a   1.000
_cell.length_b   1.000
_cell.length_c   1.000
_cell.angle_alpha   90.00
_cell.angle_beta   90.00
_cell.angle_gamma   90.00
#
_symmetry.space_group_name_H-M   'P 1'
#
loop_
_entity.id
_entity.type
_entity.pdbx_description
1 polymer ?
#
loop_
_entity_poly.entity_id
_entity_poly.type
_entity_poly.pdbx_seq_one_letter_code
_entity_poly.pdbx_strand_id
1 'polypeptide(L)'
;MKENLKSQIKELLSLLTSEQLKKDILELENIPENQNVIKFLDKIGVVEIKYEIKSNFRPGRIQEKGGCTNLWYKKPDGTWMIKLWEINRLEK
;
A
#
# COMPACT_ATOMS: atom_id res chain seq x y z
N MET A 1 -0.57 14.79 1.65
CA MET A 1 0.31 13.63 1.41
C MET A 1 1.73 14.14 1.22
N LYS A 2 2.76 13.49 1.79
CA LYS A 2 4.16 13.91 1.56
C LYS A 2 4.52 13.66 0.09
N GLU A 3 5.17 14.61 -0.58
CA GLU A 3 5.54 14.49 -2.01
C GLU A 3 6.36 13.22 -2.30
N ASN A 4 7.24 12.84 -1.38
CA ASN A 4 8.04 11.62 -1.48
C ASN A 4 7.16 10.35 -1.60
N LEU A 5 6.08 10.26 -0.81
CA LEU A 5 5.19 9.11 -0.83
C LEU A 5 4.45 8.99 -2.18
N LYS A 6 4.04 10.13 -2.75
CA LYS A 6 3.36 10.14 -4.05
C LYS A 6 4.29 9.67 -5.17
N SER A 7 5.56 10.07 -5.14
CA SER A 7 6.57 9.58 -6.08
C SER A 7 6.83 8.09 -5.92
N GLN A 8 6.97 7.60 -4.67
CA GLN A 8 7.16 6.17 -4.39
C GLN A 8 5.99 5.31 -4.90
N ILE A 9 4.75 5.77 -4.71
CA ILE A 9 3.56 5.09 -5.23
C ILE A 9 3.56 5.05 -6.75
N LYS A 10 3.85 6.17 -7.42
CA LYS A 10 3.89 6.21 -8.89
C LYS A 10 4.94 5.26 -9.46
N GLU A 11 6.12 5.25 -8.85
CA GLU A 11 7.20 4.35 -9.26
C GLU A 11 6.81 2.89 -9.03
N LEU A 12 6.21 2.57 -7.87
CA LEU A 12 5.67 1.24 -7.58
C LEU A 12 4.67 0.79 -8.66
N LEU A 13 3.65 1.60 -8.93
CA LEU A 13 2.60 1.28 -9.89
C LEU A 13 3.14 1.11 -11.32
N SER A 14 4.18 1.86 -11.68
CA SER A 14 4.86 1.72 -12.98
C SER A 14 5.64 0.41 -13.12
N LEU A 15 6.01 -0.24 -12.02
CA LEU A 15 6.69 -1.53 -12.01
C LEU A 15 5.71 -2.71 -12.05
N LEU A 16 4.43 -2.47 -11.77
CA LEU A 16 3.40 -3.51 -11.76
C LEU A 16 2.81 -3.73 -13.14
N THR A 17 2.44 -4.98 -13.42
CA THR A 17 1.71 -5.32 -14.65
C THR A 17 0.24 -4.92 -14.55
N SER A 18 -0.42 -4.74 -15.70
CA SER A 18 -1.85 -4.43 -15.77
C SER A 18 -2.74 -5.46 -15.06
N GLU A 19 -2.31 -6.72 -14.95
CA GLU A 19 -3.04 -7.75 -14.21
C GLU A 19 -2.85 -7.61 -12.69
N GLN A 20 -1.64 -7.26 -12.25
CA GLN A 20 -1.35 -7.00 -10.84
C GLN A 20 -2.12 -5.78 -10.33
N LEU A 21 -2.23 -4.73 -11.15
CA LEU A 21 -2.97 -3.50 -10.82
C LEU A 21 -4.47 -3.70 -10.62
N LYS A 22 -5.05 -4.80 -11.13
CA LYS A 22 -6.47 -5.13 -10.94
C LYS A 22 -6.76 -5.77 -9.58
N LYS A 23 -5.74 -6.21 -8.85
CA LYS A 23 -5.92 -6.87 -7.55
C LYS A 23 -6.11 -5.82 -6.44
N ASP A 24 -6.92 -6.14 -5.44
CA ASP A 24 -7.02 -5.31 -4.23
C ASP A 24 -5.77 -5.46 -3.36
N ILE A 25 -5.27 -6.69 -3.24
CA ILE A 25 -4.06 -7.03 -2.50
C ILE A 25 -3.15 -7.81 -3.45
N LEU A 26 -1.91 -7.36 -3.55
CA LEU A 26 -0.87 -8.03 -4.33
C LEU A 26 0.14 -8.67 -3.40
N GLU A 27 0.36 -9.96 -3.61
CA GLU A 27 1.39 -10.74 -2.92
C GLU A 27 2.52 -11.01 -3.91
N LEU A 28 3.73 -10.60 -3.54
CA LEU A 28 4.94 -10.72 -4.33
C LEU A 28 5.87 -11.71 -3.65
N GLU A 29 5.79 -12.95 -4.10
CA GLU A 29 6.76 -13.99 -3.74
C GLU A 29 8.12 -13.69 -4.36
N ASN A 30 9.19 -14.22 -3.76
CA ASN A 30 10.57 -14.03 -4.20
C ASN A 30 10.90 -14.86 -5.46
N ILE A 31 10.16 -14.61 -6.54
CA ILE A 31 10.33 -15.24 -7.86
C ILE A 31 10.97 -14.25 -8.85
N PRO A 32 11.62 -14.73 -9.94
CA PRO A 32 12.29 -13.87 -10.91
C PRO A 32 11.43 -12.76 -11.49
N GLU A 33 10.14 -13.02 -11.73
CA GLU A 33 9.19 -12.07 -12.30
C GLU A 33 8.91 -10.87 -11.39
N ASN A 34 9.00 -11.05 -10.07
CA ASN A 34 8.73 -10.00 -9.09
C ASN A 34 10.00 -9.25 -8.64
N GLN A 35 11.19 -9.67 -9.08
CA GLN A 35 12.47 -9.16 -8.57
C GLN A 35 12.61 -7.64 -8.69
N ASN A 36 12.12 -7.05 -9.78
CA ASN A 36 12.21 -5.60 -9.98
C ASN A 36 11.38 -4.84 -8.94
N VAL A 37 10.16 -5.31 -8.68
CA VAL A 37 9.27 -4.71 -7.67
C VAL A 37 9.82 -4.95 -6.27
N ILE A 38 10.29 -6.15 -5.98
CA ILE A 38 10.86 -6.52 -4.67
C ILE A 38 12.11 -5.68 -4.36
N LYS A 39 13.02 -5.50 -5.31
CA LYS A 39 14.21 -4.65 -5.14
C LYS A 39 13.83 -3.20 -4.83
N PHE A 40 12.81 -2.69 -5.52
CA PHE A 40 12.29 -1.36 -5.24
C PHE A 40 11.72 -1.26 -3.82
N LEU A 41 10.90 -2.24 -3.40
CA LEU A 41 10.31 -2.30 -2.06
C LEU A 41 11.38 -2.45 -0.95
N ASP A 42 12.38 -3.29 -1.14
CA ASP A 42 13.50 -3.44 -0.20
C ASP A 42 14.34 -2.15 -0.10
N LYS A 43 14.44 -1.35 -1.17
CA LYS A 43 15.13 -0.05 -1.16
C LYS A 43 14.37 1.02 -0.37
N ILE A 44 13.04 1.07 -0.52
CA ILE A 44 12.21 2.09 0.14
C ILE A 44 11.76 1.69 1.55
N GLY A 45 11.77 0.39 1.85
CA GLY A 45 11.32 -0.17 3.12
C GLY A 45 9.80 -0.14 3.31
N VAL A 46 9.38 -0.37 4.56
CA VAL A 46 7.97 -0.32 4.96
C VAL A 46 7.49 1.11 5.05
N VAL A 47 6.31 1.37 4.50
CA VAL A 47 5.70 2.69 4.53
C VAL A 47 4.37 2.65 5.25
N GLU A 48 4.36 3.29 6.42
CA GLU A 48 3.17 3.51 7.23
C GLU A 48 2.54 4.86 6.87
N ILE A 49 1.22 4.86 6.68
CA ILE A 49 0.43 6.06 6.51
C ILE A 49 -0.60 6.18 7.62
N LYS A 50 -0.89 7.42 8.01
CA LYS A 50 -2.01 7.75 8.89
C LYS A 50 -3.21 8.09 8.03
N TYR A 51 -4.35 7.43 8.28
CA TYR A 51 -5.62 7.79 7.66
C TYR A 51 -6.59 8.32 8.72
N GLU A 52 -7.40 9.29 8.32
CA GLU A 52 -8.52 9.78 9.10
C GLU A 52 -9.82 9.35 8.42
N ILE A 53 -10.73 8.73 9.17
CA ILE A 53 -12.05 8.39 8.64
C ILE A 53 -12.93 9.63 8.84
N LYS A 54 -13.25 10.32 7.75
CA LYS A 54 -14.29 11.37 7.73
C LYS A 54 -15.67 10.72 7.86
N SER A 55 -16.00 10.22 9.05
CA SER A 55 -17.35 9.68 9.31
C SER A 55 -18.30 10.83 9.61
N ASN A 56 -19.47 10.84 8.96
CA ASN A 56 -20.57 11.70 9.36
C ASN A 56 -21.05 11.24 10.75
N PHE A 57 -20.83 12.11 11.74
CA PHE A 57 -21.13 11.94 13.15
C PHE A 57 -22.52 11.29 13.37
N ARG A 58 -22.56 10.01 13.77
CA ARG A 58 -23.76 9.40 14.34
C ARG A 58 -23.53 9.23 15.84
N PRO A 59 -24.13 10.08 16.69
CA PRO A 59 -23.95 9.98 18.15
C PRO A 59 -24.45 8.61 18.66
N GLY A 60 -23.67 7.96 19.52
CA GLY A 60 -24.05 6.72 20.22
C GLY A 60 -23.33 5.43 19.79
N ARG A 61 -22.37 5.46 18.86
CA ARG A 61 -21.51 4.31 18.54
C ARG A 61 -20.03 4.68 18.62
N ILE A 62 -19.22 3.81 19.23
CA ILE A 62 -17.76 3.87 19.11
C ILE A 62 -17.43 3.61 17.63
N GLN A 63 -16.81 4.58 16.98
CA GLN A 63 -16.30 4.45 15.62
C GLN A 63 -14.82 4.80 15.61
N GLU A 64 -14.06 4.05 14.84
CA GLU A 64 -12.63 4.28 14.61
C GLU A 64 -12.46 5.66 13.94
N LYS A 65 -11.79 6.59 14.62
CA LYS A 65 -11.62 7.98 14.13
C LYS A 65 -10.50 8.09 13.09
N GLY A 66 -9.60 7.11 13.06
CA GLY A 66 -8.44 7.04 12.21
C GLY A 66 -7.48 5.97 12.71
N GLY A 67 -6.49 5.63 11.91
CA GLY A 67 -5.53 4.57 12.20
C GLY A 67 -4.22 4.74 11.44
N CYS A 68 -3.25 3.89 11.78
CA CYS A 68 -2.06 3.68 10.98
C CYS A 68 -2.24 2.41 10.15
N THR A 69 -1.88 2.46 8.87
CA THR A 69 -1.85 1.27 8.01
C THR A 69 -0.61 1.31 7.12
N ASN A 70 -0.08 0.12 6.82
CA ASN A 70 1.01 -0.03 5.87
C ASN A 70 0.45 -0.22 4.47
N LEU A 71 0.92 0.58 3.52
CA LEU A 71 0.59 0.41 2.09
C LEU A 71 1.23 -0.84 1.51
N TRP A 72 2.45 -1.13 1.97
CA TRP A 72 3.16 -2.36 1.69
C TRP A 72 4.03 -2.75 2.86
N TYR A 73 4.25 -4.05 3.02
CA TYR A 73 5.11 -4.60 4.06
C TYR A 73 5.63 -5.97 3.67
N LYS A 74 6.77 -6.34 4.27
CA LYS A 74 7.36 -7.67 4.11
C LYS A 74 6.81 -8.58 5.20
N LYS A 75 6.23 -9.71 4.80
CA LYS A 75 5.81 -10.75 5.72
C LYS A 75 7.02 -11.56 6.24
N PRO A 76 6.87 -12.30 7.36
CA PRO A 76 7.95 -13.13 7.90
C PRO A 76 8.44 -14.25 6.98
N ASP A 77 7.60 -14.71 6.06
CA ASP A 77 7.94 -15.68 5.01
C ASP A 77 8.77 -15.07 3.86
N GLY A 78 9.03 -13.76 3.90
CA GLY A 78 9.78 -13.04 2.88
C GLY A 78 8.92 -12.49 1.73
N THR A 79 7.62 -12.78 1.73
CA THR A 79 6.67 -12.29 0.71
C THR A 79 6.35 -10.82 0.96
N TRP A 80 6.40 -10.01 -0.09
CA TRP A 80 5.95 -8.62 -0.02
C TRP A 80 4.45 -8.55 -0.26
N MET A 81 3.73 -7.88 0.65
CA MET A 81 2.30 -7.62 0.50
C MET A 81 2.08 -6.14 0.21
N ILE A 82 1.33 -5.83 -0.85
CA ILE A 82 0.94 -4.47 -1.24
C ILE A 82 -0.59 -4.37 -1.20
N LYS A 83 -1.12 -3.38 -0.47
CA LYS A 83 -2.55 -3.07 -0.39
C LYS A 83 -2.93 -2.03 -1.45
N LEU A 84 -3.10 -2.47 -2.68
CA LEU A 84 -3.45 -1.60 -3.82
C LEU A 84 -4.76 -0.85 -3.61
N TRP A 85 -5.74 -1.46 -2.93
CA TRP A 85 -7.00 -0.78 -2.60
C TRP A 85 -6.79 0.47 -1.72
N GLU A 86 -5.81 0.47 -0.80
CA GLU A 86 -5.49 1.65 0.01
C GLU A 86 -4.77 2.70 -0.81
N ILE A 87 -3.85 2.29 -1.68
CA ILE A 87 -3.14 3.17 -2.61
C ILE A 87 -4.15 3.90 -3.51
N ASN A 88 -5.09 3.15 -4.11
CA ASN A 88 -6.14 3.68 -4.98
C ASN A 88 -7.09 4.66 -4.25
N ARG A 89 -7.30 4.48 -2.94
CA ARG A 89 -8.09 5.41 -2.11
C ARG A 89 -7.35 6.72 -1.83
N LEU A 90 -6.02 6.73 -1.83
CA LEU A 90 -5.22 7.94 -1.59
C LEU A 90 -5.04 8.80 -2.83
N GLU A 91 -5.19 8.21 -4.02
CA GLU A 91 -5.17 8.96 -5.28
C GLU A 91 -6.50 9.67 -5.59
N LYS A 92 -7.60 9.30 -4.93
CA LYS A 92 -8.92 9.96 -5.01
C LYS A 92 -9.03 11.14 -4.06
#